data_AF-A0A517TK37-F1
#
_entry.id   AF-A0A517TK37-F1
#
_cell.length_a   1.000
_cell.length_b   1.000
_cell.length_c   1.000
_cell.angle_alpha   90.00
_cell.angle_beta   90.00
_cell.angle_gamma   90.00
#
_symmetry.space_group_name_H-M   'P 1'
#
loop_
_entity.id
_entity.type
_entity.pdbx_description
1 polymer ?
#
loop_
_entity_poly.entity_id
_entity_poly.type
_entity_poly.pdbx_seq_one_letter_code
_entity_poly.pdbx_strand_id
1 'polypeptide(L)'
;MAKGEIQPDGTFVLGTYSDSDGAKVGSHPVTILPPPAMEGAPISAVAKSLPKKYTVASTSGITVEVEPGKGNTLLVELTSQ
;
A
#
# COMPACT_ATOMS: atom_id res chain seq x y z
N MET A 1 0.84 0.71 14.29
CA MET A 1 1.04 1.00 12.86
C MET A 1 1.95 -0.09 12.34
N ALA A 2 1.51 -0.88 11.36
CA ALA A 2 2.33 -1.94 10.78
C ALA A 2 3.14 -1.39 9.60
N LYS A 3 4.40 -1.82 9.46
CA LYS A 3 5.29 -1.41 8.36
C LYS A 3 5.91 -2.65 7.72
N GLY A 4 6.18 -2.57 6.41
CA GLY A 4 6.79 -3.65 5.66
C GLY A 4 7.47 -3.10 4.41
N GLU A 5 8.64 -3.60 4.10
CA GLU A 5 9.34 -3.25 2.86
C GLU A 5 8.73 -4.04 1.69
N ILE A 6 8.49 -3.35 0.58
CA ILE A 6 8.01 -3.96 -0.66
C ILE A 6 9.23 -4.41 -1.45
N GLN A 7 9.28 -5.70 -1.71
CA GLN A 7 10.34 -6.34 -2.47
C GLN A 7 10.21 -6.05 -3.97
N PRO A 8 11.27 -6.27 -4.77
CA PRO A 8 11.26 -6.01 -6.21
C PRO A 8 10.20 -6.81 -6.99
N ASP A 9 9.75 -7.92 -6.43
CA ASP A 9 8.68 -8.78 -6.98
C ASP A 9 7.26 -8.30 -6.59
N GLY A 10 7.15 -7.20 -5.84
CA GLY A 10 5.90 -6.64 -5.36
C GLY A 10 5.36 -7.28 -4.08
N THR A 11 6.05 -8.28 -3.52
CA THR A 11 5.65 -8.89 -2.26
C THR A 11 6.11 -8.04 -1.07
N PHE A 12 5.35 -8.06 0.02
CA PHE A 12 5.73 -7.36 1.25
C PHE A 12 5.23 -8.12 2.47
N VAL A 13 5.97 -8.02 3.58
CA VAL A 13 5.56 -8.57 4.87
C VAL A 13 5.40 -7.43 5.86
N LEU A 14 4.18 -7.25 6.37
CA LEU A 14 3.89 -6.24 7.39
C LEU A 14 4.28 -6.75 8.78
N GLY A 15 4.92 -5.90 9.58
CA GLY A 15 5.21 -6.13 11.00
C GLY A 15 4.61 -5.02 11.87
N THR A 16 3.85 -5.41 12.91
CA THR A 16 3.24 -4.46 13.86
C THR A 16 4.14 -4.15 15.05
N TYR A 17 4.76 -5.18 15.64
CA TYR A 17 5.63 -5.05 16.81
C TYR A 17 7.10 -5.35 16.50
N SER A 18 7.34 -6.38 15.70
CA SER A 18 8.65 -6.72 15.15
C SER A 18 8.55 -6.86 13.63
N ASP A 19 9.70 -6.80 12.95
CA ASP A 19 9.78 -7.10 11.53
C ASP A 19 9.15 -8.47 11.25
N SER A 20 8.19 -8.50 10.33
CA SER A 20 7.44 -9.70 9.93
C SER A 20 6.52 -10.35 10.98
N ASP A 21 6.20 -9.67 12.08
CA ASP A 21 5.28 -10.19 13.11
C ASP A 21 3.79 -10.18 12.68
N GLY A 22 3.50 -9.65 11.49
CA GLY A 22 2.16 -9.57 10.94
C GLY A 22 1.43 -8.27 11.24
N ALA A 23 0.24 -8.15 10.68
CA ALA A 23 -0.67 -7.02 10.89
C ALA A 23 -1.85 -7.44 11.78
N LYS A 24 -2.45 -6.47 12.48
CA LYS A 24 -3.65 -6.72 13.28
C LYS A 24 -4.80 -7.16 12.38
N VAL A 25 -5.41 -8.31 12.72
CA VAL A 25 -6.60 -8.86 12.05
C VAL A 25 -7.73 -7.83 11.99
N GLY A 26 -8.40 -7.77 10.84
CA GLY A 26 -9.54 -6.88 10.62
C GLY A 26 -9.48 -6.14 9.28
N SER A 27 -10.46 -5.26 9.09
CA SER A 27 -10.62 -4.46 7.88
C SER A 27 -9.84 -3.15 7.99
N HIS A 28 -8.91 -2.92 7.05
CA HIS A 28 -8.07 -1.72 7.03
C HIS A 28 -8.16 -1.01 5.68
N PRO A 29 -8.42 0.31 5.67
CA PRO A 29 -8.41 1.09 4.44
C PRO A 29 -6.98 1.29 3.94
N VAL A 30 -6.78 1.17 2.63
CA VAL A 30 -5.48 1.33 1.98
C VAL A 30 -5.40 2.67 1.27
N THR A 31 -4.24 3.29 1.40
CA THR A 31 -3.87 4.51 0.69
C THR A 31 -2.58 4.26 -0.06
N ILE A 32 -2.49 4.77 -1.29
CA ILE A 32 -1.33 4.61 -2.17
C ILE A 32 -0.74 5.98 -2.34
N LEU A 33 0.52 6.12 -1.96
CA LEU A 33 1.27 7.36 -2.09
C LEU A 33 2.40 7.13 -3.09
N PRO A 34 2.62 8.07 -4.01
CA PRO A 34 3.79 7.99 -4.86
C PRO A 34 5.06 8.14 -4.02
N PRO A 35 6.18 7.53 -4.45
CA PRO A 35 7.46 7.77 -3.80
C PRO A 35 7.75 9.28 -3.81
N PRO A 36 8.32 9.82 -2.72
CA PRO A 36 8.63 11.24 -2.64
C PRO A 36 9.54 11.61 -3.81
N ALA A 37 9.18 12.67 -4.54
CA ALA A 37 10.06 13.23 -5.54
C ALA A 37 11.30 13.75 -4.80
N MET A 38 12.48 13.16 -5.06
CA MET A 38 13.74 13.75 -4.64
C MET A 38 13.83 15.16 -5.24
N GLU A 39 14.27 16.13 -4.45
CA GLU A 39 14.44 17.50 -4.89
C GLU A 39 15.36 17.54 -6.13
N GLY A 40 14.83 18.00 -7.27
CA GLY A 40 15.53 18.00 -8.56
C GLY A 40 15.31 16.77 -9.46
N ALA A 41 14.60 15.72 -9.00
CA ALA A 41 14.23 14.58 -9.83
C ALA A 41 12.84 14.79 -10.47
N PRO A 42 12.63 14.40 -11.74
CA PRO A 42 11.31 14.44 -12.35
C PRO A 42 10.35 13.57 -11.54
N ILE A 43 9.16 14.09 -11.26
CA ILE A 43 8.09 13.32 -10.62
C ILE A 43 7.89 12.06 -11.47
N SER A 44 8.06 10.88 -10.86
CA SER A 44 7.98 9.61 -11.58
C SER A 44 6.68 9.53 -12.38
N ALA A 45 6.72 8.98 -13.60
CA ALA A 45 5.52 8.82 -14.44
C ALA A 45 4.39 8.08 -13.68
N VAL A 46 4.78 7.20 -12.74
CA VAL A 46 3.89 6.50 -11.82
C VAL A 46 3.11 7.47 -10.91
N ALA A 47 3.79 8.48 -10.36
CA ALA A 47 3.17 9.51 -9.53
C ALA A 47 2.23 10.42 -10.33
N LYS A 48 2.57 10.67 -11.60
CA LYS A 48 1.74 11.47 -12.51
C LYS A 48 0.49 10.72 -12.97
N SER A 49 0.60 9.40 -13.10
CA SER A 49 -0.50 8.51 -13.49
C SER A 49 -1.34 8.02 -12.32
N LEU A 50 -0.94 8.26 -11.06
CA LEU A 50 -1.68 7.82 -9.88
C LEU A 50 -2.88 8.74 -9.63
N PRO A 51 -4.12 8.23 -9.71
CA PRO A 51 -5.30 9.02 -9.40
C PRO A 51 -5.29 9.46 -7.94
N LYS A 52 -5.55 10.74 -7.68
CA LYS A 52 -5.60 11.30 -6.31
C LYS A 52 -6.62 10.59 -5.40
N LYS A 53 -7.64 9.93 -5.97
CA LYS A 53 -8.60 9.12 -5.19
C LYS A 53 -7.90 8.05 -4.33
N TYR A 54 -6.80 7.47 -4.80
CA TYR A 54 -6.07 6.47 -4.02
C TYR A 54 -5.17 7.06 -2.93
N THR A 55 -4.94 8.37 -2.94
CA THR A 55 -4.13 9.07 -1.91
C THR A 55 -4.91 9.41 -0.64
N VAL A 56 -6.22 9.10 -0.60
CA VAL A 56 -7.08 9.36 0.56
C VAL A 56 -7.85 8.09 0.92
N ALA A 57 -7.73 7.63 2.16
CA ALA A 57 -8.39 6.42 2.65
C ALA A 57 -9.91 6.40 2.41
N SER A 58 -10.58 7.54 2.52
CA SER A 58 -12.04 7.63 2.33
C SER A 58 -12.48 7.57 0.86
N THR A 59 -11.59 7.85 -0.10
CA THR A 59 -11.91 7.87 -1.54
C THR A 59 -11.15 6.82 -2.35
N SER A 60 -10.22 6.11 -1.72
CA SER A 60 -9.49 5.02 -2.37
C SER A 60 -10.42 3.87 -2.70
N GLY A 61 -11.42 3.61 -1.85
CA GLY A 61 -12.33 2.47 -1.99
C GLY A 61 -11.62 1.11 -1.86
N ILE A 62 -10.35 1.11 -1.48
CA ILE A 62 -9.54 -0.09 -1.31
C ILE A 62 -9.55 -0.41 0.18
N THR A 63 -10.13 -1.56 0.51
CA THR A 63 -10.15 -2.09 1.87
C THR A 63 -9.56 -3.49 1.85
N VAL A 64 -8.71 -3.77 2.82
CA VAL A 64 -8.04 -5.06 2.94
C VAL A 64 -8.51 -5.72 4.20
N GLU A 65 -9.03 -6.93 4.05
CA GLU A 65 -9.33 -7.79 5.17
C GLU A 65 -8.10 -8.62 5.49
N VAL A 66 -7.56 -8.44 6.69
CA VAL A 66 -6.44 -9.21 7.20
C VAL A 66 -7.01 -10.38 7.97
N GLU A 67 -6.91 -11.59 7.40
CA GLU A 67 -7.33 -12.84 8.06
C GLU A 67 -6.19 -13.42 8.93
N PRO A 68 -6.51 -14.05 10.07
CA PRO A 68 -5.52 -14.70 10.93
C PRO A 68 -4.98 -15.99 10.32
N GLY A 69 -3.68 -16.24 10.49
CA GLY A 69 -3.05 -17.54 10.22
C GLY A 69 -2.83 -17.89 8.74
N LYS A 70 -3.05 -16.94 7.81
CA LYS A 70 -2.80 -17.12 6.38
C LYS A 70 -2.05 -15.92 5.78
N GLY A 71 -1.37 -16.16 4.67
CA GLY A 71 -0.82 -15.10 3.83
C GLY A 71 -1.97 -14.35 3.13
N ASN A 72 -2.13 -13.07 3.46
CA ASN A 72 -3.14 -12.22 2.84
C ASN A 72 -2.57 -11.67 1.52
N THR A 73 -3.23 -11.95 0.40
CA THR A 73 -2.82 -11.43 -0.91
C THR A 73 -3.62 -10.18 -1.23
N LEU A 74 -2.93 -9.05 -1.37
CA LEU A 74 -3.54 -7.80 -1.79
C LEU A 74 -3.27 -7.56 -3.28
N LEU A 75 -4.29 -7.70 -4.12
CA LEU A 75 -4.22 -7.22 -5.51
C LEU A 75 -4.81 -5.81 -5.57
N VAL A 76 -3.98 -4.84 -5.95
CA VAL A 76 -4.44 -3.46 -6.19
C VAL A 76 -4.42 -3.19 -7.68
N GLU A 77 -5.61 -3.12 -8.28
CA GLU A 77 -5.77 -2.69 -9.67
C GLU A 77 -6.01 -1.18 -9.74
N LEU A 78 -5.00 -0.43 -10.20
CA LEU A 78 -5.09 1.01 -10.40
C LEU A 78 -5.79 1.31 -11.73
N THR A 79 -7.03 1.78 -11.66
CA THR A 79 -7.73 2.31 -12.85
C THR A 79 -7.52 3.82 -12.94
N SER A 80 -6.80 4.24 -13.99
CA SER A 80 -6.77 5.64 -14.43
C SER A 80 -8.08 5.91 -15.16
N GLN A 81 -9.01 6.64 -14.53
CA GLN A 81 -10.10 7.29 -15.25
C GLN A 81 -9.66 8.67 -15.69
#